data_AF-A0A9X1RF42-F1
#
_entry.id   AF-A0A9X1RF42-F1
#
_cell.length_a   1.000
_cell.length_b   1.000
_cell.length_c   1.000
_cell.angle_alpha   90.00
_cell.angle_beta   90.00
_cell.angle_gamma   90.00
#
_symmetry.space_group_name_H-M   'P 1'
#
loop_
_entity.id
_entity.type
_entity.pdbx_description
1 polymer ?
#
loop_
_entity_poly.entity_id
_entity_poly.type
_entity_poly.pdbx_seq_one_letter_code
_entity_poly.pdbx_strand_id
1 'polypeptide(L)'
;MHRFVAKANVDHFIGLLSSSDLTPNKRRDITALLVAELHKLAHDLEHLDFAEKKVAEGREKVSGVRSMRNSHRFGTTERQQAEDLLVAHENLQTVLEDFCHRLRVKVVGRPL
;
A
#
# COMPACT_ATOMS: atom_id res chain seq x y z
N MET A 1 0.46 -23.11 4.62
CA MET A 1 0.53 -22.25 5.83
C MET A 1 1.20 -20.90 5.56
N HIS A 2 2.41 -20.86 4.99
CA HIS A 2 3.15 -19.61 4.76
C HIS A 2 2.44 -18.53 3.90
N ARG A 3 1.60 -18.93 2.94
CA ARG A 3 0.89 -17.98 2.03
C ARG A 3 -0.19 -17.15 2.74
N PHE A 4 -0.99 -17.79 3.59
CA PHE A 4 -2.03 -17.12 4.38
C PHE A 4 -1.41 -16.13 5.37
N VAL A 5 -0.28 -16.51 5.96
CA VAL A 5 0.50 -15.63 6.85
C VAL A 5 1.04 -14.42 6.08
N ALA A 6 1.58 -14.61 4.87
CA ALA A 6 2.07 -13.48 4.06
C ALA A 6 0.96 -12.50 3.68
N LYS A 7 -0.23 -12.98 3.27
CA LYS A 7 -1.39 -12.10 3.00
C LYS A 7 -1.85 -11.34 4.26
N ALA A 8 -1.94 -12.03 5.39
CA ALA A 8 -2.30 -11.40 6.67
C ALA A 8 -1.27 -10.34 7.10
N ASN A 9 0.03 -10.61 6.89
CA ASN A 9 1.10 -9.66 7.18
C ASN A 9 1.03 -8.44 6.25
N VAL A 10 0.73 -8.63 4.96
CA VAL A 10 0.49 -7.51 4.02
C VAL A 10 -0.64 -6.62 4.51
N ASP A 11 -1.80 -7.21 4.87
CA ASP A 11 -2.93 -6.45 5.40
C ASP A 11 -2.57 -5.70 6.68
N HIS A 12 -1.84 -6.36 7.58
CA HIS A 12 -1.36 -5.76 8.82
C HIS A 12 -0.43 -4.56 8.57
N PHE A 13 0.59 -4.71 7.72
CA PHE A 13 1.54 -3.65 7.44
C PHE A 13 0.90 -2.48 6.66
N ILE A 14 -0.05 -2.76 5.76
CA ILE A 14 -0.88 -1.71 5.13
C ILE A 14 -1.64 -0.92 6.19
N GLY A 15 -2.25 -1.62 7.17
CA GLY A 15 -2.95 -0.99 8.29
C GLY A 15 -2.02 -0.07 9.09
N LEU A 16 -0.82 -0.53 9.44
CA LEU A 16 0.16 0.28 10.16
C LEU A 16 0.61 1.51 9.35
N LEU A 17 0.92 1.33 8.07
CA LEU A 17 1.38 2.43 7.18
C LEU A 17 0.28 3.46 6.91
N SER A 18 -0.98 3.08 7.04
CA SER A 18 -2.14 3.96 6.94
C SER A 18 -2.35 4.82 8.20
N SER A 19 -1.58 4.62 9.26
CA SER A 19 -1.65 5.47 10.46
C SER A 19 -0.73 6.70 10.35
N SER A 20 -1.17 7.81 10.94
CA SER A 20 -0.43 9.08 11.00
C SER A 20 0.76 9.04 11.96
N ASP A 21 0.79 8.09 12.89
CA ASP A 21 1.62 8.18 14.11
C ASP A 21 2.98 7.49 13.98
N LEU A 22 3.41 7.20 12.75
CA LEU A 22 4.70 6.56 12.49
C LEU A 22 5.79 7.60 12.27
N THR A 23 6.88 7.46 13.04
CA THR A 23 8.13 8.16 12.73
C THR A 23 8.67 7.75 11.35
N PRO A 24 9.45 8.60 10.66
CA PRO A 24 10.00 8.27 9.34
C PRO A 24 10.78 6.94 9.32
N ASN A 25 11.57 6.67 10.37
CA ASN A 25 12.34 5.43 10.49
C ASN A 25 11.42 4.21 10.62
N LYS A 26 10.41 4.25 11.51
CA LYS A 26 9.45 3.14 11.64
C LYS A 26 8.67 2.91 10.35
N ARG A 27 8.29 3.99 9.66
CA ARG A 27 7.61 3.90 8.36
C ARG A 27 8.49 3.19 7.34
N ARG A 28 9.77 3.55 7.24
CA ARG A 28 10.74 2.88 6.36
C ARG A 28 10.87 1.39 6.68
N ASP A 29 10.99 1.04 7.96
CA ASP A 29 11.13 -0.35 8.39
C ASP A 29 9.88 -1.17 8.06
N ILE A 30 8.68 -0.64 8.33
CA ILE A 30 7.43 -1.31 8.01
C ILE A 30 7.25 -1.43 6.48
N THR A 31 7.63 -0.43 5.70
CA THR A 31 7.64 -0.53 4.23
C THR A 31 8.57 -1.64 3.76
N ALA A 32 9.77 -1.78 4.36
CA ALA A 32 10.68 -2.86 4.02
C ALA A 32 10.09 -4.25 4.35
N LEU A 33 9.42 -4.38 5.50
CA LEU A 33 8.71 -5.61 5.88
C LEU A 33 7.55 -5.92 4.92
N LEU A 34 6.77 -4.92 4.53
CA LEU A 34 5.72 -5.06 3.52
C LEU A 34 6.30 -5.58 2.21
N VAL A 35 7.36 -4.97 1.70
CA VAL A 35 8.03 -5.41 0.47
C VAL A 35 8.51 -6.86 0.58
N ALA A 36 9.08 -7.25 1.73
CA ALA A 36 9.52 -8.63 1.95
C ALA A 36 8.35 -9.63 1.91
N GLU A 37 7.19 -9.29 2.49
CA GLU A 37 6.00 -10.15 2.39
C GLU A 37 5.43 -10.20 0.97
N LEU A 38 5.39 -9.06 0.27
CA LEU A 38 4.96 -9.02 -1.14
C LEU A 38 5.89 -9.88 -2.02
N HIS A 39 7.20 -9.87 -1.77
CA HIS A 39 8.15 -10.74 -2.47
C HIS A 39 7.86 -12.23 -2.27
N LYS A 40 7.41 -12.65 -1.07
CA LYS A 40 6.98 -14.05 -0.85
C LYS A 40 5.76 -14.42 -1.69
N LEU A 41 4.91 -13.44 -2.02
CA LEU A 41 3.74 -13.61 -2.89
C LEU A 41 4.09 -13.47 -4.38
N ALA A 42 5.24 -12.91 -4.74
CA ALA A 42 5.65 -12.63 -6.12
C ALA A 42 5.92 -13.89 -6.98
N HIS A 43 5.83 -15.09 -6.42
CA HIS A 43 6.18 -16.34 -7.10
C HIS A 43 4.98 -17.12 -7.63
N ASP A 44 3.77 -16.76 -7.20
CA ASP A 44 2.55 -17.49 -7.53
C ASP A 44 1.58 -16.61 -8.35
N LEU A 45 1.17 -17.11 -9.51
CA LEU A 45 0.32 -16.38 -10.46
C LEU A 45 -1.09 -16.16 -9.90
N GLU A 46 -1.54 -17.03 -8.99
CA GLU A 46 -2.82 -16.93 -8.27
C GLU A 46 -2.90 -15.72 -7.32
N HIS A 47 -1.81 -14.95 -7.17
CA HIS A 47 -1.76 -13.78 -6.29
C HIS A 47 -1.96 -12.45 -7.01
N LEU A 48 -2.15 -12.48 -8.34
CA LEU A 48 -2.46 -11.28 -9.10
C LEU A 48 -3.77 -10.65 -8.63
N ASP A 49 -4.84 -11.44 -8.47
CA ASP A 49 -6.14 -10.94 -7.98
C ASP A 49 -6.04 -10.25 -6.61
N PHE A 50 -5.29 -10.85 -5.68
CA PHE A 50 -5.03 -10.22 -4.38
C PHE A 50 -4.28 -8.89 -4.52
N ALA A 51 -3.24 -8.84 -5.36
CA ALA A 51 -2.47 -7.62 -5.57
C ALA A 51 -3.32 -6.52 -6.23
N GLU A 52 -4.12 -6.88 -7.24
CA GLU A 52 -5.03 -5.96 -7.94
C GLU A 52 -6.09 -5.40 -6.99
N LYS A 53 -6.66 -6.25 -6.13
CA LYS A 53 -7.58 -5.82 -5.07
C LYS A 53 -6.94 -4.81 -4.13
N LYS A 54 -5.71 -5.07 -3.66
CA LYS A 54 -5.00 -4.13 -2.75
C LYS A 54 -4.68 -2.80 -3.42
N VAL A 55 -4.32 -2.82 -4.70
CA VAL A 55 -4.14 -1.59 -5.49
C VAL A 55 -5.43 -0.80 -5.60
N ALA A 56 -6.57 -1.46 -5.87
CA ALA A 56 -7.87 -0.80 -5.95
C ALA A 56 -8.29 -0.18 -4.61
N GLU A 57 -8.22 -0.94 -3.52
CA GLU A 57 -8.48 -0.46 -2.15
C GLU A 57 -7.58 0.73 -1.78
N GLY A 58 -6.30 0.70 -2.18
CA GLY A 58 -5.36 1.80 -1.96
C GLY A 58 -5.74 3.08 -2.71
N ARG A 59 -6.20 2.98 -3.97
CA ARG A 59 -6.69 4.13 -4.76
C ARG A 59 -7.91 4.78 -4.12
N GLU A 60 -8.85 3.97 -3.63
CA GLU A 60 -10.04 4.46 -2.92
C GLU A 60 -9.63 5.24 -1.66
N LYS A 61 -8.69 4.70 -0.87
CA LYS A 61 -8.17 5.40 0.32
C LYS A 61 -7.48 6.73 -0.03
N VAL A 62 -6.62 6.75 -1.06
CA VAL A 62 -5.98 7.99 -1.54
C VAL A 62 -7.03 9.03 -1.94
N SER A 63 -8.07 8.61 -2.67
CA SER A 63 -9.17 9.48 -3.07
C SER A 63 -9.95 10.02 -1.86
N GLY A 64 -10.25 9.17 -0.89
CA GLY A 64 -10.92 9.54 0.35
C GLY A 64 -10.13 10.56 1.17
N VAL A 65 -8.83 10.32 1.40
CA VAL A 65 -7.96 11.23 2.15
C VAL A 65 -7.76 12.55 1.40
N ARG A 66 -7.64 12.51 0.06
CA ARG A 66 -7.58 13.73 -0.76
C ARG A 66 -8.85 14.57 -0.61
N SER A 67 -10.01 13.92 -0.57
CA SER A 67 -11.30 14.58 -0.37
C SER A 67 -11.40 15.19 1.04
N MET A 68 -10.96 14.47 2.06
CA MET A 68 -10.87 14.96 3.45
C MET A 68 -9.95 16.18 3.56
N ARG A 69 -8.74 16.11 3.00
CA ARG A 69 -7.83 17.27 2.94
C ARG A 69 -8.50 18.49 2.31
N ASN A 70 -9.23 18.27 1.22
CA ASN A 70 -9.88 19.35 0.47
C ASN A 70 -11.09 19.96 1.22
N SER A 71 -11.69 19.27 2.18
CA SER A 71 -12.80 19.82 3.00
C SER A 71 -12.29 20.75 4.12
N HIS A 72 -11.01 20.65 4.50
CA HIS A 72 -10.38 21.55 5.47
C HIS A 72 -9.82 22.82 4.82
N ARG A 73 -9.98 23.96 5.51
CA ARG A 73 -9.48 25.26 5.07
C ARG A 73 -7.95 25.27 5.06
N PHE A 74 -7.37 26.05 4.14
CA PHE A 74 -5.93 26.28 4.12
C PHE A 74 -5.41 26.86 5.43
N GLY A 75 -4.24 26.37 5.86
CA GLY A 75 -3.55 26.84 7.06
C GLY A 75 -4.07 26.27 8.39
N THR A 76 -5.08 25.38 8.37
CA THR A 76 -5.52 24.71 9.59
C THR A 76 -4.70 23.47 9.90
N THR A 77 -4.59 23.13 11.19
CA THR A 77 -3.89 21.93 11.65
C THR A 77 -4.51 20.65 11.07
N GLU A 78 -5.84 20.59 10.96
CA GLU A 78 -6.55 19.44 10.39
C GLU A 78 -6.18 19.24 8.92
N ARG A 79 -6.02 20.34 8.17
CA ARG A 79 -5.56 20.25 6.78
C ARG A 79 -4.12 19.74 6.71
N GLN A 80 -3.23 20.24 7.56
CA GLN A 80 -1.84 19.76 7.59
C GLN A 80 -1.78 18.26 7.93
N GLN A 81 -2.55 17.81 8.92
CA GLN A 81 -2.65 16.40 9.27
C GLN A 81 -3.18 15.55 8.11
N ALA A 82 -4.19 16.05 7.39
CA ALA A 82 -4.73 15.39 6.21
C ALA A 82 -3.73 15.37 5.04
N GLU A 83 -2.87 16.39 4.91
CA GLU A 83 -1.78 16.43 3.93
C GLU A 83 -0.71 15.39 4.25
N ASP A 84 -0.25 15.31 5.50
CA ASP A 84 0.74 14.33 5.92
C ASP A 84 0.22 12.89 5.74
N LEU A 85 -1.06 12.67 6.08
CA LEU A 85 -1.73 11.39 5.86
C LEU A 85 -1.87 11.07 4.36
N LEU A 86 -2.18 12.06 3.52
CA LEU A 86 -2.26 11.86 2.07
C LEU A 86 -0.92 11.42 1.50
N VAL A 87 0.18 12.07 1.89
CA VAL A 87 1.53 11.69 1.48
C VAL A 87 1.85 10.25 1.88
N ALA A 88 1.46 9.85 3.10
CA ALA A 88 1.63 8.47 3.54
C ALA A 88 0.88 7.46 2.65
N HIS A 89 -0.38 7.76 2.30
CA HIS A 89 -1.19 6.92 1.43
C HIS A 89 -0.69 6.88 -0.03
N GLU A 90 -0.22 8.00 -0.58
CA GLU A 90 0.35 8.07 -1.93
C GLU A 90 1.65 7.26 -2.04
N ASN A 91 2.50 7.32 -1.02
CA ASN A 91 3.72 6.51 -0.95
C ASN A 91 3.39 5.01 -0.87
N LEU A 92 2.40 4.63 -0.04
CA LEU A 92 1.95 3.24 0.04
C LEU A 92 1.35 2.76 -1.29
N GLN A 93 0.57 3.62 -1.95
CA GLN A 93 -0.04 3.30 -3.23
C GLN A 93 1.02 3.00 -4.30
N THR A 94 2.09 3.79 -4.34
CA THR A 94 3.22 3.56 -5.26
C THR A 94 3.83 2.17 -5.07
N VAL A 95 4.06 1.76 -3.82
CA VAL A 95 4.60 0.42 -3.50
C VAL A 95 3.68 -0.70 -3.98
N LEU A 96 2.37 -0.55 -3.80
CA LEU A 96 1.38 -1.56 -4.24
C LEU A 96 1.29 -1.64 -5.76
N GLU A 97 1.33 -0.50 -6.45
CA GLU A 97 1.30 -0.45 -7.92
C GLU A 97 2.54 -1.07 -8.54
N ASP A 98 3.74 -0.75 -8.01
CA ASP A 98 5.00 -1.35 -8.45
C ASP A 98 4.98 -2.88 -8.29
N PHE A 99 4.49 -3.37 -7.16
CA PHE A 99 4.36 -4.80 -6.92
C PHE A 99 3.41 -5.48 -7.90
N CYS A 100 2.20 -4.92 -8.06
CA CYS A 100 1.20 -5.43 -8.99
C CYS A 100 1.72 -5.43 -10.44
N HIS A 101 2.43 -4.37 -10.84
CA HIS A 101 3.05 -4.29 -12.15
C HIS A 101 4.09 -5.41 -12.37
N ARG A 102 5.01 -5.63 -11.42
CA ARG A 102 5.99 -6.73 -11.49
C ARG A 102 5.33 -8.10 -11.58
N LEU A 103 4.23 -8.32 -10.84
CA LEU A 103 3.44 -9.54 -10.94
C LEU A 103 2.83 -9.73 -12.34
N ARG A 104 2.19 -8.68 -12.89
CA ARG A 104 1.60 -8.75 -14.25
C ARG A 104 2.63 -9.07 -15.32
N VAL A 105 3.79 -8.41 -15.29
CA VAL A 105 4.87 -8.69 -16.25
C VAL A 105 5.32 -10.15 -16.18
N LYS A 106 5.42 -10.71 -14.98
CA LYS A 106 5.77 -12.12 -14.79
C LYS A 106 4.69 -13.10 -15.25
N VAL A 107 3.42 -12.73 -15.13
CA VAL A 107 2.28 -13.53 -15.61
C VAL A 107 2.24 -13.55 -17.13
N VAL A 108 2.31 -12.37 -17.76
CA VAL A 108 2.24 -12.22 -19.23
C VAL A 108 3.49 -12.77 -19.92
N GLY A 109 4.65 -12.73 -19.25
CA GLY A 109 5.92 -13.21 -19.78
C GLY A 109 6.17 -14.73 -19.68
N ARG A 110 5.23 -15.54 -19.16
CA ARG A 110 5.37 -17.01 -19.17
C ARG A 110 4.83 -17.58 -20.48
N PRO A 111 5.62 -18.38 -21.22
CA PRO A 111 5.06 -19.24 -22.27
C PRO A 111 4.13 -20.28 -21.63
N LEU A 112 3.02 -20.57 -22.29
CA LEU A 112 2.06 -21.63 -21.93
C LEU A 112 2.74 -23.00 -21.88
#